data_AF-A0A968UUG0-F1
#
_entry.id   AF-A0A968UUG0-F1
#
_cell.length_a   1.000
_cell.length_b   1.000
_cell.length_c   1.000
_cell.angle_alpha   90.00
_cell.angle_beta   90.00
_cell.angle_gamma   90.00
#
_symmetry.space_group_name_H-M   'P 1'
#
loop_
_entity.id
_entity.type
_entity.pdbx_description
1 polymer ?
#
loop_
_entity_poly.entity_id
_entity_poly.type
_entity_poly.pdbx_seq_one_letter_code
_entity_poly.pdbx_strand_id
1 'polypeptide(L)'
;MLSGIKQQAIVGKDGKIEVQTSELPEGTVVEVIVLVERDDVETNASQSISQDTTDYLLSTEANRSQLLIAIQNIQTKTNLVSFTYEGWNEEYNIRS
;
A
#
# COMPACT_ATOMS: atom_id res chain seq x y z
N MET A 1 8.16 -27.27 -13.33
CA MET A 1 9.30 -26.75 -12.54
C MET A 1 8.70 -25.76 -11.56
N LEU A 2 8.81 -26.02 -10.26
CA LEU A 2 8.24 -25.15 -9.23
C LEU A 2 9.03 -23.83 -9.23
N SER A 3 8.36 -22.71 -9.50
CA SER A 3 8.99 -21.39 -9.60
C SER A 3 8.97 -20.59 -8.30
N GLY A 4 8.19 -21.03 -7.30
CA GLY A 4 8.11 -20.39 -5.98
C GLY A 4 7.06 -21.05 -5.10
N ILE A 5 7.18 -20.86 -3.78
CA ILE A 5 6.24 -21.33 -2.77
C ILE A 5 5.75 -20.11 -1.99
N LYS A 6 4.42 -19.94 -1.91
CA LYS A 6 3.79 -18.94 -1.04
C LYS A 6 3.05 -19.67 0.08
N GLN A 7 3.51 -19.50 1.31
CA GLN A 7 2.95 -20.15 2.51
C GLN A 7 2.75 -19.11 3.61
N GLN A 8 1.59 -19.13 4.26
CA GLN A 8 1.38 -18.42 5.54
C GLN A 8 1.70 -19.37 6.68
N ALA A 9 2.52 -18.93 7.62
CA ALA A 9 2.94 -19.73 8.76
C ALA A 9 3.06 -18.84 10.00
N ILE A 10 2.73 -19.40 11.16
CA ILE A 10 2.93 -18.74 12.45
C ILE A 10 4.35 -19.05 12.91
N VAL A 11 5.04 -18.04 13.43
CA VAL A 11 6.39 -18.20 13.98
C VAL A 11 6.33 -19.12 15.21
N GLY A 12 7.05 -20.23 15.15
CA GLY A 12 7.11 -21.22 16.21
C GLY A 12 8.06 -20.84 17.35
N LYS A 13 8.29 -21.78 18.26
CA LYS A 13 9.28 -21.61 19.34
C LYS A 13 10.66 -21.27 18.77
N ASP A 14 11.36 -20.40 19.46
CA ASP A 14 12.70 -19.92 19.09
C ASP A 14 12.77 -19.18 17.74
N GLY A 15 11.65 -18.64 17.24
CA GLY A 15 11.63 -17.86 16.00
C GLY A 15 11.66 -18.71 14.73
N LYS A 16 11.44 -20.02 14.83
CA LYS A 16 11.53 -20.95 13.69
C LYS A 16 10.29 -20.87 12.80
N ILE A 17 10.52 -20.91 11.48
CA ILE A 17 9.48 -21.02 10.45
C ILE A 17 9.79 -22.28 9.63
N GLU A 18 8.83 -23.19 9.53
CA GLU A 18 8.97 -24.44 8.80
C GLU A 18 8.23 -24.39 7.47
N VAL A 19 8.98 -24.62 6.38
CA VAL A 19 8.42 -24.78 5.03
C VAL A 19 8.24 -26.27 4.76
N GLN A 20 7.01 -26.76 4.84
CA GLN A 20 6.70 -28.16 4.57
C GLN A 20 6.44 -28.35 3.08
N THR A 21 7.45 -28.78 2.33
CA THR A 21 7.31 -29.11 0.91
C THR A 21 8.03 -30.40 0.57
N SER A 22 7.37 -31.26 -0.21
CA SER A 22 7.92 -32.53 -0.70
C SER A 22 8.65 -32.37 -2.04
N GLU A 23 8.68 -31.15 -2.60
CA GLU A 23 9.11 -30.90 -3.98
C GLU A 23 10.49 -30.24 -4.10
N LEU A 24 11.15 -29.93 -2.98
CA LEU A 24 12.52 -29.39 -2.96
C LEU A 24 13.51 -30.51 -2.59
N PRO A 25 14.27 -31.06 -3.54
CA PRO A 25 15.27 -32.07 -3.24
C PRO A 25 16.43 -31.49 -2.42
N GLU A 26 17.10 -32.35 -1.65
CA GLU A 26 18.27 -31.98 -0.85
C GLU A 26 19.36 -31.33 -1.73
N GLY A 27 19.96 -30.25 -1.23
CA GLY A 27 20.98 -29.48 -1.95
C GLY A 27 20.43 -28.39 -2.88
N THR A 28 19.12 -28.20 -2.98
CA THR A 28 18.53 -27.10 -3.77
C THR A 28 18.82 -25.75 -3.11
N VAL A 29 19.41 -24.82 -3.88
CA VAL A 29 19.58 -23.42 -3.45
C VAL A 29 18.26 -22.68 -3.61
N VAL A 30 17.79 -22.03 -2.55
CA VAL A 30 16.53 -21.27 -2.54
C VAL A 30 16.74 -19.87 -1.98
N GLU A 31 15.96 -18.92 -2.49
CA GLU A 31 15.81 -17.58 -1.91
C GLU A 31 14.56 -17.57 -1.03
N VAL A 32 14.67 -17.02 0.19
CA VAL A 32 13.56 -16.97 1.15
C VAL A 32 13.18 -15.51 1.40
N ILE A 33 11.91 -15.18 1.11
CA ILE A 33 11.33 -13.88 1.41
C ILE A 33 10.35 -14.06 2.57
N VAL A 34 10.63 -13.41 3.71
CA VAL A 34 9.75 -13.42 4.89
C VAL A 34 8.98 -12.11 4.95
N LEU A 35 7.66 -12.17 4.81
CA LEU A 35 6.77 -11.03 5.05
C LEU A 35 6.08 -11.22 6.39
N VAL A 36 6.26 -10.26 7.29
CA VAL A 36 5.58 -10.25 8.58
C VAL A 36 4.22 -9.57 8.39
N GLU A 37 3.16 -10.31 8.67
CA GLU A 37 1.82 -9.74 8.79
C GLU A 37 1.81 -8.84 10.03
N ARG A 38 1.74 -7.53 9.82
CA ARG A 38 1.59 -6.56 10.89
C ARG A 38 0.10 -6.27 11.02
N ASP A 39 -0.49 -6.64 12.16
CA ASP A 39 -1.68 -5.95 12.62
C ASP A 39 -1.26 -4.50 12.89
N ASP A 40 -2.08 -3.53 12.48
CA ASP A 40 -1.79 -2.08 12.47
C ASP A 40 -1.64 -1.44 13.88
N VAL A 41 -0.92 -2.09 14.79
CA VAL A 41 -0.63 -1.60 16.14
C VAL A 41 0.87 -1.41 16.29
N GLU A 42 1.27 -0.18 15.98
CA GLU A 42 2.36 0.56 16.62
C GLU A 42 3.69 -0.20 16.82
N THR A 43 4.56 -0.21 15.81
CA THR A 43 6.00 -0.15 16.09
C THR A 43 6.72 0.68 15.03
N ASN A 44 7.26 1.80 15.50
CA ASN A 44 8.13 2.71 14.76
C ASN A 44 9.45 2.03 14.38
N ALA A 45 9.45 1.26 13.29
CA ALA A 45 10.68 0.89 12.57
C ALA A 45 10.34 0.52 11.11
N SER A 46 10.60 1.49 10.22
CA SER A 46 11.01 1.33 8.83
C SER A 46 10.49 0.11 8.08
N GLN A 47 9.20 0.11 7.77
CA GLN A 47 8.61 -0.73 6.72
C GLN A 47 7.34 -0.01 6.33
N SER A 48 7.14 0.27 5.05
CA SER A 48 6.05 1.05 4.46
C SER A 48 4.70 0.77 5.14
N ILE A 49 4.42 1.50 6.20
CA ILE A 49 3.09 1.61 6.77
C ILE A 49 2.34 2.35 5.67
N SER A 50 1.30 1.74 5.10
CA SER A 50 0.27 2.56 4.46
C SER A 50 -0.28 3.42 5.58
N GLN A 51 0.35 4.57 5.83
CA GLN A 51 -0.13 5.53 6.80
C GLN A 51 -1.59 5.75 6.44
N ASP A 52 -2.48 5.53 7.40
CA ASP A 52 -3.89 5.79 7.17
C ASP A 52 -4.01 7.17 6.56
N THR A 53 -4.67 7.25 5.41
CA THR A 53 -4.64 8.47 4.60
C THR A 53 -5.30 9.63 5.36
N THR A 54 -6.26 9.32 6.24
CA THR A 54 -6.87 10.31 7.13
C THR A 54 -5.84 10.81 8.14
N ASP A 55 -5.09 9.91 8.78
CA ASP A 55 -4.06 10.29 9.74
C ASP A 55 -2.96 11.14 9.08
N TYR A 56 -2.56 10.80 7.85
CA TYR A 56 -1.62 11.63 7.08
C TYR A 56 -2.18 13.02 6.77
N LEU A 57 -3.42 13.11 6.29
CA LEU A 57 -4.05 14.39 5.97
C LEU A 57 -4.28 15.28 7.21
N LEU A 58 -4.42 14.67 8.39
CA LEU A 58 -4.58 15.38 9.66
C LEU A 58 -3.26 15.63 10.42
N SER A 59 -2.14 15.08 9.93
CA SER A 59 -0.84 15.12 10.62
C SER A 59 -0.23 16.52 10.76
N THR A 60 -0.55 17.45 9.85
CA THR A 60 -0.03 18.83 9.87
C THR A 60 -1.16 19.85 9.78
N GLU A 61 -0.93 21.04 10.35
CA GLU A 61 -1.90 22.13 10.27
C GLU A 61 -2.17 22.56 8.82
N ALA A 62 -1.12 22.59 7.99
CA ALA A 62 -1.24 22.93 6.57
C ALA A 62 -2.13 21.93 5.82
N ASN A 63 -1.90 20.62 6.00
CA ASN A 63 -2.70 19.58 5.35
C ASN A 63 -4.15 19.62 5.83
N ARG A 64 -4.36 19.80 7.15
CA ARG A 64 -5.70 19.91 7.74
C ARG A 64 -6.48 21.10 7.19
N SER A 65 -5.84 22.27 7.08
CA SER A 65 -6.45 23.47 6.54
C SER A 65 -6.83 23.28 5.06
N GLN A 66 -5.93 22.71 4.26
CA GLN A 66 -6.20 22.41 2.85
C GLN A 66 -7.36 21.42 2.68
N LEU A 67 -7.42 20.37 3.51
CA LEU A 67 -8.52 19.40 3.49
C LEU A 67 -9.87 20.08 3.78
N LEU A 68 -9.94 20.94 4.80
CA LEU A 68 -11.17 21.66 5.14
C LEU A 68 -11.60 22.63 4.03
N ILE A 69 -10.64 23.33 3.40
CA ILE A 69 -10.92 24.21 2.25
C ILE A 69 -11.45 23.38 1.06
N ALA A 70 -10.85 22.22 0.78
CA ALA A 70 -11.30 21.34 -0.31
C ALA A 70 -12.73 20.84 -0.06
N ILE A 71 -13.05 20.42 1.17
CA ILE A 71 -14.42 20.02 1.56
C ILE A 71 -15.39 21.19 1.37
N GLN A 72 -15.01 22.39 1.83
CA GLN A 72 -15.84 23.59 1.69
C GLN A 72 -16.11 23.89 0.20
N ASN A 73 -15.08 23.88 -0.65
CA ASN A 73 -15.20 24.13 -2.08
C ASN A 73 -16.18 23.17 -2.77
N ILE A 74 -16.18 21.89 -2.39
CA ILE A 74 -17.12 20.89 -2.91
C ILE A 74 -18.55 21.24 -2.47
N GLN A 75 -18.75 21.55 -1.18
CA GLN A 75 -20.07 21.88 -0.63
C GLN A 75 -20.67 23.14 -1.25
N THR A 76 -19.84 24.17 -1.46
CA THR A 76 -20.28 25.44 -2.08
C THR A 76 -20.27 25.42 -3.59
N LYS A 77 -19.76 24.35 -4.21
CA LYS A 77 -19.53 24.23 -5.66
C LYS A 77 -18.70 25.37 -6.23
N THR A 78 -17.74 25.87 -5.46
CA THR A 78 -16.82 26.94 -5.86
C THR A 78 -15.43 26.39 -6.07
N ASN A 79 -14.65 26.98 -6.97
CA ASN A 79 -13.26 26.54 -7.25
C ASN A 79 -13.15 25.06 -7.64
N LEU A 80 -14.14 24.53 -8.34
CA LEU A 80 -14.13 23.17 -8.87
C LEU A 80 -13.76 23.21 -10.36
N VAL A 81 -12.90 22.29 -10.78
CA VAL A 81 -12.64 22.02 -12.19
C VAL A 81 -13.43 20.77 -12.56
N SER A 82 -14.38 20.92 -13.47
CA SER A 82 -15.17 19.81 -14.00
C SER A 82 -14.92 19.65 -15.49
N PHE A 83 -14.55 18.44 -15.90
CA PHE A 83 -14.42 18.05 -17.29
C PHE A 83 -15.15 16.72 -17.50
N THR A 84 -15.63 16.48 -18.71
CA THR A 84 -16.06 15.14 -19.12
C THR A 84 -14.85 14.32 -19.54
N TYR A 85 -15.00 12.99 -19.54
CA TYR A 85 -13.94 12.09 -20.01
C TYR A 85 -13.52 12.42 -21.45
N GLU A 86 -14.51 12.72 -22.30
CA GLU A 86 -14.33 13.11 -23.69
C GLU A 86 -13.57 14.44 -23.81
N GLY A 87 -13.96 15.45 -23.01
CA GLY A 87 -13.32 16.77 -23.03
C GLY A 87 -11.87 16.76 -22.53
N TRP A 88 -11.55 15.92 -21.53
CA TRP A 88 -10.16 15.70 -21.12
C TRP A 88 -9.37 15.12 -22.30
N ASN A 89 -9.88 14.02 -22.87
CA ASN A 89 -9.19 13.26 -23.90
C ASN A 89 -8.91 14.10 -25.17
N GLU A 90 -9.80 15.02 -25.54
CA GLU A 90 -9.57 15.92 -26.66
C GLU A 90 -8.53 17.01 -26.38
N GLU A 91 -8.53 17.59 -25.17
CA GLU A 91 -7.69 18.74 -24.84
C GLU A 91 -6.25 18.35 -24.43
N TYR A 92 -6.08 17.19 -23.80
CA TYR A 92 -4.81 16.83 -23.16
C TYR A 92 -4.25 15.46 -23.57
N ASN A 93 -4.95 14.66 -24.37
CA ASN A 93 -4.39 13.39 -24.88
C ASN A 93 -3.52 13.65 -26.12
N ILE A 94 -2.35 14.26 -25.90
CA ILE A 94 -1.30 14.39 -26.90
C ILE A 94 -0.60 13.03 -27.03
N ARG A 95 -1.29 12.06 -27.63
CA ARG A 95 -0.71 10.80 -28.10
C ARG A 95 -1.22 10.50 -29.49
N SER A 96 -0.42 10.85 -30.49
CA SER A 96 -0.24 9.98 -31.66
C SER A 96 1.23 9.92 -32.02
#